data_AF-A0A381WWB8-F1
#
_entry.id   AF-A0A381WWB8-F1
#
_cell.length_a   1.000
_cell.length_b   1.000
_cell.length_c   1.000
_cell.angle_alpha   90.00
_cell.angle_beta   90.00
_cell.angle_gamma   90.00
#
_symmetry.space_group_name_H-M   'P 1'
#
loop_
_entity.id
_entity.type
_entity.pdbx_description
1 polymer ?
#
loop_
_entity_poly.entity_id
_entity_poly.type
_entity_poly.pdbx_seq_one_letter_code
_entity_poly.pdbx_strand_id
1 'polypeptide(L)'
;MSEFDGLCVLGGDGTIHETVLGLMESGQGQSVPLGIIPGGTGNAFVGDLGCRDPVQAANQIIDGKVSLIDVMRITQREEITYAFNVIGWGMASDVNIRAERLRWLGNSRYSFAAVINIMKFFKKRRLKMTLAGEVIDCNGLFFVALNTIHTGKGMKMAPHAKLNDGLIDT
;
A
#
# COMPACT_ATOMS: atom_id res chain seq x y z
N MET A 1 26.43 -14.02 -14.24
CA MET A 1 25.76 -12.78 -14.69
C MET A 1 24.29 -12.99 -14.45
N SER A 2 23.57 -12.05 -13.82
CA SER A 2 22.11 -12.09 -13.80
C SER A 2 21.58 -11.99 -15.24
N GLU A 3 20.44 -12.61 -15.52
CA GLU A 3 19.85 -12.62 -16.86
C GLU A 3 19.23 -11.26 -17.24
N PHE A 4 19.07 -10.38 -16.25
CA PHE A 4 18.54 -9.02 -16.37
C PHE A 4 19.14 -8.11 -15.28
N ASP A 5 19.08 -6.80 -15.52
CA ASP A 5 19.57 -5.75 -14.59
C ASP A 5 18.43 -5.06 -13.82
N GLY A 6 17.17 -5.33 -14.17
CA GLY A 6 15.99 -4.75 -13.53
C GLY A 6 14.68 -5.36 -14.02
N LEU A 7 13.60 -5.07 -13.31
CA LEU A 7 12.25 -5.50 -13.65
C LEU A 7 11.39 -4.29 -13.98
N CYS A 8 10.58 -4.37 -15.04
CA CYS A 8 9.59 -3.33 -15.36
C CYS A 8 8.18 -3.90 -15.23
N VAL A 9 7.31 -3.20 -14.50
CA VAL A 9 5.90 -3.56 -14.35
C VAL A 9 5.01 -2.51 -15.00
N LEU A 10 4.06 -2.97 -15.83
CA LEU A 10 3.00 -2.14 -16.37
C LEU A 10 1.67 -2.55 -15.73
N GLY A 11 1.05 -1.65 -14.98
CA GLY A 11 -0.18 -1.98 -14.27
C GLY A 11 -0.63 -0.96 -13.24
N GLY A 12 -1.60 -1.35 -12.43
CA GLY A 12 -2.07 -0.55 -11.28
C GLY A 12 -1.41 -0.96 -9.97
N ASP A 13 -1.88 -0.36 -8.87
CA ASP A 13 -1.36 -0.60 -7.52
C ASP A 13 -1.33 -2.10 -7.14
N GLY A 14 -2.29 -2.91 -7.62
CA GLY A 14 -2.33 -4.36 -7.38
C GLY A 14 -1.21 -5.13 -8.09
N THR A 15 -0.94 -4.85 -9.37
CA THR A 15 0.15 -5.47 -10.11
C THR A 15 1.52 -5.08 -9.53
N ILE A 16 1.65 -3.82 -9.13
CA ILE A 16 2.84 -3.32 -8.42
C ILE A 16 3.00 -4.07 -7.09
N HIS A 17 1.91 -4.30 -6.35
CA HIS A 17 1.92 -5.04 -5.09
C HIS A 17 2.39 -6.48 -5.25
N GLU A 18 1.85 -7.23 -6.21
CA GLU A 18 2.27 -8.60 -6.49
C GLU A 18 3.75 -8.66 -6.87
N THR A 19 4.22 -7.68 -7.64
CA THR A 19 5.63 -7.60 -8.05
C THR A 19 6.56 -7.31 -6.87
N VAL A 20 6.22 -6.33 -6.03
CA VAL A 20 6.98 -6.02 -4.81
C VAL A 20 6.99 -7.23 -3.86
N LEU A 21 5.84 -7.89 -3.69
CA LEU A 21 5.74 -9.07 -2.85
C LEU A 21 6.69 -10.17 -3.34
N GLY A 22 6.66 -10.49 -4.64
CA GLY A 22 7.55 -11.49 -5.23
C GLY A 22 9.03 -11.16 -5.08
N LEU A 23 9.43 -9.89 -5.25
CA LEU A 23 10.81 -9.44 -5.04
C LEU A 23 11.27 -9.58 -3.58
N MET A 24 10.38 -9.28 -2.62
CA MET A 24 10.69 -9.42 -1.19
C MET A 24 10.78 -10.89 -0.79
N GLU A 25 9.87 -11.74 -1.28
CA GLU A 25 9.86 -13.18 -1.02
C GLU A 25 11.03 -13.92 -1.66
N SER A 26 11.51 -13.48 -2.83
CA SER A 26 12.69 -14.04 -3.49
C SER A 26 14.02 -13.60 -2.85
N GLY A 27 13.98 -12.68 -1.88
CA GLY A 27 15.18 -12.07 -1.28
C GLY A 27 15.90 -11.07 -2.20
N GLN A 28 15.27 -10.64 -3.29
CA GLN A 28 15.85 -9.73 -4.28
C GLN A 28 15.37 -8.27 -4.15
N GLY A 29 14.56 -7.96 -3.13
CA GLY A 29 13.98 -6.63 -2.93
C GLY A 29 14.99 -5.47 -2.80
N GLN A 30 16.26 -5.75 -2.53
CA GLN A 30 17.34 -4.75 -2.49
C GLN A 30 18.28 -4.80 -3.71
N SER A 31 18.25 -5.87 -4.50
CA SER A 31 19.23 -6.11 -5.56
C SER A 31 18.68 -5.94 -6.98
N VAL A 32 17.36 -6.03 -7.15
CA VAL A 32 16.70 -5.84 -8.45
C VAL A 32 15.87 -4.55 -8.43
N PRO A 33 16.25 -3.51 -9.18
CA PRO A 33 15.44 -2.31 -9.29
C PRO A 33 14.11 -2.59 -10.02
N LEU A 34 13.05 -1.93 -9.55
CA LEU A 34 11.71 -2.02 -10.12
C LEU A 34 11.32 -0.72 -10.82
N GLY A 35 11.18 -0.76 -12.14
CA GLY A 35 10.57 0.30 -12.94
C GLY A 35 9.05 0.14 -13.02
N ILE A 36 8.30 1.22 -12.83
CA ILE A 36 6.84 1.20 -12.81
C ILE A 36 6.29 2.06 -13.94
N ILE A 37 5.51 1.45 -14.84
CA ILE A 37 4.76 2.14 -15.88
C ILE A 37 3.27 2.14 -15.47
N PRO A 38 2.68 3.31 -15.15
CA PRO A 38 1.29 3.38 -14.74
C PRO A 38 0.33 2.89 -15.83
N GLY A 39 -0.45 1.86 -15.51
CA GLY A 39 -1.51 1.30 -16.36
C GLY A 39 -2.84 1.08 -15.65
N GLY A 40 -2.94 1.41 -14.36
CA GLY A 40 -4.16 1.26 -13.55
C GLY A 40 -5.08 2.47 -13.55
N THR A 41 -6.25 2.32 -12.92
CA THR A 41 -7.28 3.38 -12.78
C THR A 41 -7.12 4.24 -11.52
N GLY A 42 -6.40 3.76 -10.50
CA GLY A 42 -6.22 4.43 -9.21
C GLY A 42 -4.86 5.09 -9.03
N ASN A 43 -3.79 4.36 -9.35
CA ASN A 43 -2.37 4.77 -9.39
C ASN A 43 -1.98 5.74 -8.26
N ALA A 44 -2.43 5.45 -7.03
CA ALA A 44 -2.22 6.34 -5.89
C ALA A 44 -0.72 6.41 -5.55
N PHE A 45 -0.06 5.25 -5.54
CA PHE A 45 1.37 5.14 -5.28
C PHE A 45 2.22 5.81 -6.36
N VAL A 46 1.84 5.65 -7.63
CA VAL A 46 2.54 6.30 -8.74
C VAL A 46 2.44 7.83 -8.66
N GLY A 47 1.35 8.33 -8.07
CA GLY A 47 1.23 9.74 -7.69
C GLY A 47 2.31 10.19 -6.69
N ASP A 48 2.62 9.36 -5.70
CA ASP A 48 3.64 9.62 -4.67
C ASP A 48 5.07 9.45 -5.22
N LEU A 49 5.25 8.60 -6.23
CA LEU A 49 6.48 8.52 -7.01
C LEU A 49 6.70 9.72 -7.93
N GLY A 50 5.66 10.53 -8.18
CA GLY A 50 5.75 11.78 -8.94
C GLY A 50 5.61 11.64 -10.46
N CYS A 51 5.21 10.48 -11.01
CA CYS A 51 5.12 10.30 -12.46
C CYS A 51 3.89 9.48 -12.90
N ARG A 52 2.78 10.15 -13.23
CA ARG A 52 1.54 9.50 -13.68
C ARG A 52 1.45 9.22 -15.18
N ASP A 53 2.30 9.86 -15.98
CA ASP A 53 2.32 9.67 -17.43
C ASP A 53 3.17 8.45 -17.81
N PRO A 54 2.62 7.47 -18.55
CA PRO A 54 3.34 6.23 -18.86
C PRO A 54 4.54 6.43 -19.79
N VAL A 55 4.50 7.42 -20.68
CA VAL A 55 5.62 7.73 -21.58
C VAL A 55 6.76 8.38 -20.80
N GLN A 56 6.42 9.32 -19.92
CA GLN A 56 7.37 9.93 -19.00
C GLN A 56 7.98 8.88 -18.06
N ALA A 57 7.18 7.96 -17.53
CA ALA A 57 7.66 6.88 -16.67
C ALA A 57 8.67 5.98 -17.42
N ALA A 58 8.36 5.60 -18.66
CA ALA A 58 9.30 4.85 -19.50
C ALA A 58 10.62 5.60 -19.72
N ASN A 59 10.58 6.91 -19.97
CA ASN A 59 11.79 7.72 -20.09
C ASN A 59 12.59 7.77 -18.77
N GLN A 60 11.94 7.91 -17.62
CA GLN A 60 12.63 7.88 -16.32
C GLN A 60 13.30 6.54 -16.02
N ILE A 61 12.67 5.43 -16.45
CA ILE A 61 13.26 4.09 -16.33
C ILE A 61 14.52 3.99 -17.20
N ILE A 62 14.47 4.50 -18.43
CA ILE A 62 15.63 4.53 -19.34
C ILE A 62 16.76 5.40 -18.78
N ASP A 63 16.44 6.50 -18.11
CA ASP A 63 17.43 7.36 -17.43
C ASP A 63 18.15 6.65 -16.28
N GLY A 64 17.60 5.53 -15.77
CA GLY A 64 18.31 4.62 -14.86
C GLY A 64 18.56 5.14 -13.44
N LYS A 65 17.86 6.19 -13.00
CA LYS A 65 17.99 6.71 -11.63
C LYS A 65 17.20 5.84 -10.64
N VAL A 66 17.90 5.21 -9.72
CA VAL A 66 17.32 4.35 -8.69
C VAL A 66 17.25 5.06 -7.35
N SER A 67 16.16 4.86 -6.61
CA SER A 67 15.99 5.30 -5.22
C SER A 67 15.44 4.14 -4.40
N LEU A 68 15.88 4.03 -3.14
CA LEU A 68 15.33 3.04 -2.21
C LEU A 68 13.96 3.50 -1.71
N ILE A 69 13.07 2.54 -1.55
CA ILE A 69 11.73 2.71 -0.98
C ILE A 69 11.54 1.68 0.12
N ASP A 70 10.99 2.12 1.23
CA ASP A 70 10.67 1.30 2.39
C ASP A 70 9.49 0.36 2.08
N VAL A 71 9.57 -0.85 2.62
CA VAL A 71 8.50 -1.84 2.55
C VAL A 71 8.20 -2.32 3.96
N MET A 72 6.93 -2.25 4.35
CA MET A 72 6.48 -2.72 5.64
C MET A 72 6.47 -4.25 5.64
N ARG A 73 7.22 -4.85 6.56
CA ARG A 73 7.17 -6.28 6.85
C ARG A 73 6.09 -6.57 7.87
N ILE A 74 5.21 -7.51 7.55
CA ILE A 74 4.07 -7.90 8.37
C ILE A 74 4.29 -9.34 8.80
N THR A 75 4.27 -9.59 10.11
CA THR A 75 4.39 -10.94 10.66
C THR A 75 3.11 -11.28 11.40
N GLN A 76 2.41 -12.32 10.95
CA GLN A 76 1.20 -12.82 11.57
C GLN A 76 1.37 -14.32 11.84
N ARG A 77 1.52 -14.69 13.12
CA ARG A 77 1.88 -16.06 13.53
C ARG A 77 3.22 -16.46 12.88
N GLU A 78 3.22 -17.45 12.00
CA GLU A 78 4.40 -17.93 11.27
C GLU A 78 4.46 -17.39 9.83
N GLU A 79 3.43 -16.68 9.38
CA GLU A 79 3.34 -16.12 8.04
C GLU A 79 3.98 -14.72 7.99
N ILE A 80 4.78 -14.48 6.96
CA ILE A 80 5.36 -13.19 6.65
C ILE A 80 4.78 -12.70 5.33
N THR A 81 4.31 -11.47 5.31
CA THR A 81 3.91 -10.78 4.08
C THR A 81 4.42 -9.35 4.10
N TYR A 82 4.26 -8.64 2.99
CA TYR A 82 4.84 -7.33 2.78
C TYR A 82 3.81 -6.36 2.21
N ALA A 83 3.91 -5.08 2.58
CA ALA A 83 3.11 -4.01 2.02
C ALA A 83 3.97 -2.76 1.83
N PHE A 84 3.86 -2.09 0.68
CA PHE A 84 4.61 -0.86 0.40
C PHE A 84 3.78 0.42 0.54
N ASN A 85 2.46 0.30 0.71
CA ASN A 85 1.53 1.43 0.69
C ASN A 85 0.80 1.60 2.03
N VAL A 86 -0.18 0.74 2.30
CA VAL A 86 -1.04 0.84 3.48
C VAL A 86 -1.30 -0.53 4.09
N ILE A 87 -1.31 -0.59 5.43
CA ILE A 87 -1.80 -1.72 6.22
C ILE A 87 -3.06 -1.25 6.94
N GLY A 88 -4.15 -2.00 6.84
CA GLY A 88 -5.39 -1.71 7.55
C GLY A 88 -5.82 -2.90 8.40
N TRP A 89 -6.16 -2.65 9.67
CA TRP A 89 -6.71 -3.65 10.58
C TRP A 89 -8.01 -3.15 11.23
N GLY A 90 -8.96 -4.06 11.48
CA GLY A 90 -10.24 -3.74 12.13
C GLY A 90 -11.32 -3.32 11.14
N MET A 91 -12.10 -2.28 11.44
CA MET A 91 -13.24 -1.88 10.61
C MET A 91 -12.88 -1.63 9.13
N ALA A 92 -11.65 -1.16 8.87
CA ALA A 92 -11.15 -0.92 7.52
C ALA A 92 -11.12 -2.19 6.65
N SER A 93 -10.81 -3.36 7.20
CA SER A 93 -10.83 -4.62 6.45
C SER A 93 -12.26 -5.07 6.12
N ASP A 94 -13.19 -4.93 7.08
CA ASP A 94 -14.60 -5.28 6.88
C ASP A 94 -15.31 -4.37 5.87
N VAL A 95 -14.94 -3.08 5.85
CA VAL A 95 -15.41 -2.09 4.87
C VAL A 95 -14.75 -2.34 3.50
N ASN A 96 -13.45 -2.63 3.44
CA ASN A 96 -12.75 -2.90 2.18
C ASN A 96 -13.27 -4.17 1.49
N ILE A 97 -13.40 -5.27 2.24
CA ILE A 97 -13.96 -6.55 1.73
C ILE A 97 -15.37 -6.36 1.17
N ARG A 98 -16.20 -5.52 1.83
CA ARG A 98 -17.57 -5.24 1.36
C ARG A 98 -17.63 -4.22 0.23
N ALA A 99 -16.76 -3.20 0.22
CA ALA A 99 -16.66 -2.25 -0.88
C ALA A 99 -16.23 -2.93 -2.18
N GLU A 100 -15.33 -3.92 -2.09
CA GLU A 100 -14.95 -4.80 -3.20
C GLU A 100 -16.14 -5.59 -3.77
N ARG A 101 -17.04 -6.09 -2.91
CA ARG A 101 -18.29 -6.76 -3.34
C ARG A 101 -19.34 -5.83 -3.94
N LEU A 102 -19.18 -4.51 -3.81
CA LEU A 102 -20.12 -3.48 -4.26
C LEU A 102 -19.59 -2.67 -5.45
N ARG A 103 -18.59 -3.20 -6.17
CA ARG A 103 -17.98 -2.58 -7.37
C ARG A 103 -18.99 -2.11 -8.43
N TRP A 104 -20.21 -2.67 -8.45
CA TRP A 104 -21.28 -2.34 -9.41
C TRP A 104 -22.06 -1.03 -9.11
N LEU A 105 -21.83 -0.34 -7.98
CA LEU A 105 -22.61 0.83 -7.54
C LEU A 105 -22.00 2.23 -7.83
N GLY A 106 -20.85 2.33 -8.51
CA GLY A 106 -20.32 3.63 -8.96
C GLY A 106 -19.82 4.58 -7.85
N ASN A 107 -19.81 5.90 -8.14
CA ASN A 107 -19.00 6.92 -7.43
C ASN A 107 -19.52 7.41 -6.05
N SER A 108 -20.75 7.09 -5.64
CA SER A 108 -21.32 7.49 -4.33
C SER A 108 -21.02 6.52 -3.18
N ARG A 109 -20.15 5.52 -3.45
CA ARG A 109 -19.85 4.36 -2.59
C ARG A 109 -19.24 4.67 -1.22
N TYR A 110 -18.43 5.72 -1.09
CA TYR A 110 -17.69 5.99 0.14
C TYR A 110 -18.52 6.69 1.21
N SER A 111 -19.47 7.55 0.82
CA SER A 111 -20.22 8.36 1.78
C SER A 111 -21.40 7.61 2.41
N PHE A 112 -22.14 6.81 1.63
CA PHE A 112 -23.33 6.10 2.14
C PHE A 112 -22.99 4.80 2.89
N ALA A 113 -21.99 4.05 2.42
CA ALA A 113 -21.56 2.81 3.09
C ALA A 113 -20.78 3.09 4.39
N ALA A 114 -20.01 4.18 4.46
CA ALA A 114 -19.31 4.57 5.69
C ALA A 114 -20.32 4.96 6.79
N VAL A 115 -21.29 5.83 6.49
CA VAL A 115 -22.26 6.31 7.49
C VAL A 115 -23.16 5.20 8.05
N ILE A 116 -23.66 4.29 7.19
CA ILE A 116 -24.53 3.18 7.63
C ILE A 116 -23.73 2.11 8.41
N ASN A 117 -22.47 1.87 8.07
CA ASN A 117 -21.63 0.90 8.78
C ASN A 117 -21.07 1.44 10.11
N ILE A 118 -20.73 2.74 10.17
CA ILE A 118 -20.35 3.42 11.41
C ILE A 118 -21.47 3.26 12.44
N MET A 119 -22.74 3.48 12.07
CA MET A 119 -23.84 3.43 13.04
C MET A 119 -24.24 2.02 13.53
N LYS A 120 -23.92 0.94 12.80
CA LYS A 120 -24.41 -0.42 13.16
C LYS A 120 -23.40 -1.31 13.90
N PHE A 121 -22.09 -1.03 13.86
CA PHE A 121 -21.08 -2.00 14.32
C PHE A 121 -19.86 -1.38 15.05
N PHE A 122 -20.08 -0.50 16.03
CA PHE A 122 -19.06 -0.02 16.98
C PHE A 122 -18.54 -1.12 17.95
N LYS A 123 -18.16 -2.30 17.46
CA LYS A 123 -17.49 -3.30 18.31
C LYS A 123 -15.98 -3.09 18.26
N LYS A 124 -15.47 -2.44 19.31
CA LYS A 124 -14.03 -2.40 19.59
C LYS A 124 -13.50 -3.83 19.65
N ARG A 125 -12.37 -4.08 19.00
CA ARG A 125 -11.66 -5.36 19.04
C ARG A 125 -10.34 -5.16 19.75
N ARG A 126 -9.90 -6.15 20.51
CA ARG A 126 -8.57 -6.13 21.12
C ARG A 126 -7.52 -6.26 20.01
N LEU A 127 -6.62 -5.31 19.95
CA LEU A 127 -5.45 -5.27 19.09
C LEU A 127 -4.23 -5.43 19.99
N LYS A 128 -3.40 -6.41 19.68
CA LYS A 128 -2.06 -6.54 20.24
C LYS A 128 -1.06 -6.59 19.09
N MET A 129 -0.20 -5.59 18.99
CA MET A 129 0.79 -5.49 17.92
C MET A 129 2.11 -4.92 18.44
N THR A 130 3.19 -5.16 17.71
CA THR A 130 4.48 -4.53 17.95
C THR A 130 4.78 -3.61 16.78
N LEU A 131 4.97 -2.32 17.04
CA LEU A 131 5.29 -1.31 16.04
C LEU A 131 6.48 -0.50 16.54
N ALA A 132 7.51 -0.32 15.72
CA ALA A 132 8.75 0.38 16.10
C ALA A 132 9.38 -0.13 17.43
N GLY A 133 9.22 -1.42 17.72
CA GLY A 133 9.70 -2.04 18.97
C GLY A 133 8.78 -1.86 20.19
N GLU A 134 7.74 -1.04 20.09
CA GLU A 134 6.76 -0.83 21.16
C GLU A 134 5.59 -1.80 21.05
N VAL A 135 5.19 -2.39 22.18
CA VAL A 135 4.02 -3.26 22.25
C VAL A 135 2.78 -2.41 22.54
N ILE A 136 1.84 -2.40 21.59
CA ILE A 136 0.55 -1.75 21.71
C ILE A 136 -0.50 -2.83 21.99
N ASP A 137 -1.15 -2.77 23.16
CA ASP A 137 -2.26 -3.66 23.55
C ASP A 137 -3.46 -2.80 23.94
N CYS A 138 -4.44 -2.68 23.04
CA CYS A 138 -5.57 -1.78 23.20
C CYS A 138 -6.88 -2.34 22.63
N ASN A 139 -8.01 -1.73 22.99
CA ASN A 139 -9.29 -1.99 22.35
C ASN A 139 -9.58 -0.90 21.32
N GLY A 140 -9.31 -1.18 20.05
CA GLY A 140 -9.44 -0.24 18.93
C GLY A 140 -10.62 -0.57 18.02
N LEU A 141 -11.08 0.43 17.26
CA LEU A 141 -12.07 0.23 16.17
C LEU A 141 -11.36 -0.17 14.88
N PHE A 142 -10.26 0.50 14.56
CA PHE A 142 -9.38 0.20 13.45
C PHE A 142 -7.98 0.75 13.73
N PHE A 143 -7.02 0.27 12.97
CA PHE A 143 -5.66 0.78 12.90
C PHE A 143 -5.27 0.89 11.43
N VAL A 144 -4.48 1.90 11.09
CA VAL A 144 -3.89 2.08 9.76
C VAL A 144 -2.41 2.38 9.95
N ALA A 145 -1.57 1.72 9.16
CA ALA A 145 -0.15 2.03 9.00
C ALA A 145 0.09 2.42 7.54
N LEU A 146 0.86 3.49 7.32
CA LEU A 146 1.04 4.16 6.04
C LEU A 146 2.54 4.35 5.78
N ASN A 147 2.95 4.07 4.55
CA ASN A 147 4.28 4.39 4.03
C ASN A 147 4.22 5.49 2.96
N THR A 148 3.00 5.88 2.57
CA THR A 148 2.69 6.74 1.44
C THR A 148 1.81 7.90 1.90
N ILE A 149 1.83 8.99 1.14
CA ILE A 149 1.03 10.18 1.43
C ILE A 149 -0.43 9.92 1.08
N HIS A 150 -0.65 9.26 -0.06
CA HIS A 150 -1.98 9.04 -0.62
C HIS A 150 -2.38 7.57 -0.59
N THR A 151 -3.62 7.33 -0.18
CA THR A 151 -4.30 6.04 -0.32
C THR A 151 -5.64 6.22 -1.06
N GLY A 152 -6.23 5.14 -1.55
CA GLY A 152 -7.58 5.08 -2.16
C GLY A 152 -8.06 6.32 -2.92
N LYS A 153 -7.94 6.33 -4.27
CA LYS A 153 -8.36 7.46 -5.13
C LYS A 153 -7.71 8.82 -4.78
N GLY A 154 -6.52 8.83 -4.19
CA GLY A 154 -5.78 10.06 -3.91
C GLY A 154 -6.19 10.77 -2.62
N MET A 155 -6.78 10.06 -1.66
CA MET A 155 -7.05 10.58 -0.33
C MET A 155 -5.73 10.73 0.43
N LYS A 156 -5.42 11.96 0.88
CA LYS A 156 -4.27 12.23 1.76
C LYS A 156 -4.56 11.72 3.17
N MET A 157 -3.80 10.73 3.62
CA MET A 157 -4.02 10.10 4.93
C MET A 157 -2.81 10.30 5.85
N ALA A 158 -1.58 10.32 5.32
CA ALA A 158 -0.37 10.69 6.03
C ALA A 158 0.39 11.81 5.28
N PRO A 159 0.06 13.09 5.49
CA PRO A 159 0.65 14.21 4.73
C PRO A 159 2.17 14.35 4.83
N HIS A 160 2.77 13.74 5.85
CA HIS A 160 4.20 13.84 6.15
C HIS A 160 4.97 12.55 5.85
N ALA A 161 4.28 11.51 5.35
CA ALA A 161 4.90 10.24 5.01
C ALA A 161 6.00 10.42 3.96
N LYS A 162 7.11 9.71 4.16
CA LYS A 162 8.20 9.63 3.20
C LYS A 162 8.40 8.17 2.84
N LEU A 163 8.69 7.95 1.56
CA LEU A 163 8.85 6.60 1.03
C LEU A 163 10.13 5.90 1.51
N ASN A 164 11.03 6.57 2.23
CA ASN A 164 12.41 6.10 2.44
C ASN A 164 13.07 6.63 3.73
N ASP A 165 12.30 6.95 4.76
CA ASP A 165 12.82 7.46 6.04
C ASP A 165 12.95 6.38 7.13
N GLY A 166 12.57 5.14 6.81
CA GLY A 166 12.58 3.99 7.72
C GLY A 166 11.47 4.02 8.75
N LEU A 167 10.47 4.90 8.61
CA LEU A 167 9.37 5.06 9.55
C LEU A 167 8.05 4.56 8.96
N ILE A 168 7.11 4.23 9.85
CA ILE A 168 5.73 3.92 9.50
C ILE A 168 4.86 5.00 10.14
N ASP A 169 4.05 5.67 9.34
CA ASP A 169 3.06 6.65 9.80
C ASP A 169 1.76 5.96 10.21
N THR A 170 1.09 6.45 11.26
CA THR A 170 -0.14 5.86 11.83
C THR A 170 -1.22 6.86 12.09
#